data_AF-A0A7X6XLS4-F1
#
_entry.id   AF-A0A7X6XLS4-F1
#
_cell.length_a   1.000
_cell.length_b   1.000
_cell.length_c   1.000
_cell.angle_alpha   90.00
_cell.angle_beta   90.00
_cell.angle_gamma   90.00
#
_symmetry.space_group_name_H-M   'P 1'
#
loop_
_entity.id
_entity.type
_entity.pdbx_description
1 polymer ?
#
loop_
_entity_poly.entity_id
_entity_poly.type
_entity_poly.pdbx_seq_one_letter_code
_entity_poly.pdbx_strand_id
1 'polypeptide(L)' 'MPRYRAKVEYVDDRGQEHAQTVEFDAESDRVEDIARAAQEAFGGFQQSGEERLPHNIDWERLG' A
#
# COMPACT_ATOMS: atom_id res chain seq x y z
N MET A 1 -1.82 9.90 15.35
CA MET A 1 -1.31 9.38 14.07
C MET A 1 -2.46 9.49 13.09
N PRO A 2 -2.31 10.21 11.97
CA PRO A 2 -3.33 10.26 10.93
C PRO A 2 -3.57 8.85 10.36
N ARG A 3 -4.84 8.51 10.15
CA ARG A 3 -5.24 7.24 9.58
C ARG A 3 -5.47 7.39 8.09
N TYR A 4 -5.10 6.37 7.34
CA TYR A 4 -5.17 6.34 5.90
C TYR A 4 -5.75 5.02 5.42
N ARG A 5 -6.28 5.06 4.21
CA ARG A 5 -6.72 3.88 3.46
C ARG A 5 -6.04 3.92 2.11
N ALA A 6 -5.34 2.85 1.75
CA ALA A 6 -4.76 2.69 0.42
C ALA A 6 -5.46 1.57 -0.34
N LYS A 7 -5.68 1.80 -1.64
CA LYS A 7 -6.06 0.74 -2.58
C LYS A 7 -4.78 0.25 -3.26
N VAL A 8 -4.46 -1.02 -3.05
CA VAL A 8 -3.31 -1.69 -3.65
C VAL A 8 -3.81 -2.63 -4.72
N GLU A 9 -3.42 -2.38 -5.96
CA GLU A 9 -3.73 -3.22 -7.11
C GLU A 9 -2.51 -4.07 -7.45
N TYR A 10 -2.68 -5.39 -7.52
CA TYR A 10 -1.58 -6.31 -7.80
C TYR A 10 -2.05 -7.45 -8.71
N VAL A 11 -1.11 -8.05 -9.42
CA VAL A 11 -1.35 -9.21 -10.29
C VAL A 11 -0.77 -10.44 -9.60
N ASP A 12 -1.55 -11.50 -9.43
CA ASP A 12 -1.05 -12.75 -8.86
C ASP A 12 -0.26 -13.59 -9.89
N ASP A 13 0.45 -14.64 -9.45
CA ASP A 13 1.26 -15.54 -10.30
C ASP A 13 0.51 -16.16 -11.50
N ARG A 14 -0.83 -16.15 -11.49
CA ARG A 14 -1.70 -16.61 -12.59
C ARG A 14 -2.08 -15.49 -13.56
N GLY A 15 -1.52 -14.29 -13.40
CA GLY A 15 -1.84 -13.12 -14.22
C GLY A 15 -3.20 -12.49 -13.93
N GLN A 16 -3.79 -12.77 -12.76
CA GLN A 16 -5.10 -12.25 -12.38
C GLN A 16 -4.97 -10.96 -11.57
N GLU A 17 -5.76 -9.96 -11.94
CA GLU A 17 -5.78 -8.65 -11.28
C GLU A 17 -6.59 -8.71 -9.99
N HIS A 18 -5.98 -8.26 -8.89
CA HIS A 18 -6.61 -8.14 -7.58
C HIS A 18 -6.50 -6.70 -7.07
N ALA A 19 -7.50 -6.30 -6.30
CA ALA A 19 -7.48 -5.05 -5.58
C ALA A 19 -7.74 -5.33 -4.09
N GLN A 20 -6.80 -4.91 -3.25
CA GLN A 20 -6.95 -4.98 -1.81
C GLN A 20 -6.96 -3.56 -1.22
N THR A 21 -7.85 -3.34 -0.27
CA THR A 21 -7.89 -2.10 0.49
C THR A 21 -7.26 -2.35 1.85
N VAL A 22 -6.24 -1.56 2.20
CA VAL A 22 -5.58 -1.62 3.50
C VAL A 22 -5.75 -0.31 4.24
N GLU A 23 -6.08 -0.40 5.52
CA GLU A 23 -6.13 0.74 6.43
C GLU A 23 -4.88 0.72 7.31
N PHE A 24 -4.26 1.88 7.48
CA PHE A 24 -3.02 2.01 8.23
C PHE A 24 -2.91 3.38 8.90
N ASP A 25 -2.12 3.43 9.97
CA ASP A 25 -1.79 4.67 10.67
C ASP A 25 -0.41 5.13 10.21
N ALA A 26 -0.29 6.37 9.74
CA ALA A 26 0.99 6.97 9.39
C ALA A 26 1.53 7.80 10.56
N GLU A 27 2.86 7.89 10.66
CA GLU A 27 3.52 8.74 11.66
C GLU A 27 3.21 10.23 11.43
N SER A 28 3.06 10.62 10.17
CA SER A 28 2.79 12.00 9.74
C SER A 28 1.95 12.04 8.46
N ASP A 29 1.51 13.25 8.09
CA ASP A 29 0.82 13.53 6.81
C ASP A 29 1.81 13.70 5.63
N ARG A 30 3.09 13.36 5.83
CA ARG A 30 4.10 13.38 4.76
C ARG A 30 3.91 12.18 3.84
N VAL A 31 4.03 12.40 2.54
CA VAL A 31 3.90 11.35 1.52
C VAL A 31 4.84 10.16 1.79
N GLU A 32 6.07 10.43 2.23
CA GLU A 32 7.05 9.39 2.55
C GLU A 32 6.62 8.51 3.74
N ASP A 33 6.04 9.13 4.78
CA ASP A 33 5.54 8.44 5.96
C ASP A 33 4.28 7.61 5.65
N ILE A 34 3.39 8.14 4.81
CA ILE A 34 2.19 7.46 4.35
C ILE A 34 2.57 6.25 3.48
N ALA A 35 3.48 6.43 2.52
CA ALA A 35 3.93 5.35 1.64
C ALA A 35 4.61 4.23 2.43
N ARG A 36 5.48 4.58 3.39
CA ARG A 36 6.13 3.62 4.29
C ARG A 36 5.09 2.84 5.11
N ALA A 37 4.15 3.53 5.76
CA ALA A 37 3.12 2.89 6.57
C ALA A 37 2.19 2.00 5.73
N ALA A 38 1.84 2.40 4.50
CA ALA A 38 1.07 1.59 3.57
C ALA A 38 1.79 0.27 3.22
N GLN A 39 3.11 0.34 2.98
CA GLN A 39 3.95 -0.82 2.68
C GLN A 39 4.05 -1.78 3.87
N GLU A 40 4.23 -1.24 5.08
CA GLU A 40 4.28 -2.03 6.31
C GLU A 40 2.94 -2.71 6.59
N ALA A 41 1.82 -1.98 6.42
CA ALA A 41 0.48 -2.49 6.68
C ALA A 41 0.00 -3.54 5.66
N PHE A 42 0.42 -3.43 4.40
CA PHE A 42 0.18 -4.47 3.40
C PHE A 42 0.99 -5.76 3.69
N GLY A 43 2.02 -5.70 4.54
CA GLY A 43 2.66 -6.89 5.09
C GLY A 43 3.88 -7.41 4.32
N GLY A 44 4.71 -6.52 3.77
CA GLY A 44 6.01 -6.91 3.23
C GLY A 44 5.98 -7.39 1.78
N PHE A 45 6.42 -6.52 0.89
CA PHE A 45 6.80 -6.83 -0.50
C PHE A 45 8.10 -7.68 -0.57
N GLN A 46 8.22 -8.71 0.29
CA GLN A 46 9.39 -9.60 0.38
C GLN A 46 9.12 -11.00 -0.20
N GLN A 47 8.01 -11.20 -0.92
CA GLN A 47 7.80 -12.42 -1.71
C GLN A 47 8.06 -12.13 -3.18
N SER A 48 9.24 -12.59 -3.62
CA SER A 48 9.58 -12.86 -5.02
C SER A 48 9.83 -11.65 -5.92
N GLY A 49 11.03 -11.07 -5.83
CA GLY A 49 11.88 -10.75 -6.98
C GLY A 49 11.44 -9.68 -8.00
N GLU A 50 10.24 -9.15 -7.94
CA GLU A 50 9.77 -8.08 -8.84
C GLU A 50 9.45 -6.83 -8.02
N GLU A 51 10.47 -5.97 -7.93
CA GLU A 51 10.41 -4.58 -7.48
C GLU A 51 9.42 -3.77 -8.34
N ARG A 52 8.12 -3.97 -8.17
CA ARG A 52 7.12 -2.97 -8.56
C ARG A 52 5.97 -3.03 -7.57
N LEU A 53 6.05 -2.17 -6.55
CA LEU A 53 4.82 -1.55 -6.07
C LEU A 53 4.06 -1.08 -7.32
N PRO A 54 2.72 -1.18 -7.40
CA PRO A 54 2.02 -0.37 -8.36
C PRO A 54 2.50 1.07 -8.11
N HIS A 55 3.11 1.69 -9.10
CA HIS A 55 3.60 3.09 -9.01
C HIS A 55 2.46 4.08 -8.68
N ASN A 56 1.22 3.57 -8.57
CA ASN A 56 -0.02 4.26 -8.30
C ASN A 56 -0.72 3.66 -7.06
N ILE A 57 -0.07 3.66 -5.89
CA ILE A 57 -0.84 3.46 -4.65
C ILE A 57 -1.70 4.71 -4.48
N ASP A 58 -3.02 4.56 -4.64
CA ASP A 58 -3.97 5.62 -4.35
C ASP A 58 -4.34 5.53 -2.86
N TRP A 59 -4.15 6.61 -2.12
CA TRP A 59 -4.47 6.67 -0.68
C TRP A 59 -5.38 7.85 -0.35
N GLU A 60 -6.30 7.61 0.57
CA GLU A 60 -7.20 8.60 1.12
C GLU A 60 -7.01 8.71 2.64
N ARG A 61 -7.15 9.92 3.18
CA ARG A 61 -7.08 10.16 4.62
C ARG A 61 -8.42 9.83 5.26
N LEU A 62 -8.40 8.99 6.29
CA LEU A 62 -9.53 8.71 7.15
C LEU A 62 -9.45 9.67 8.35
N GLY A 63 -10.51 10.47 8.52
CA GLY A 63 -10.57 11.65 9.38
C GLY A 63 -10.06 11.48 10.80
#